data_AF-A0A485LVC2-F1
#
_entry.id   AF-A0A485LVC2-F1
#
_cell.length_a   1.000
_cell.length_b   1.000
_cell.length_c   1.000
_cell.angle_alpha   90.00
_cell.angle_beta   90.00
_cell.angle_gamma   90.00
#
_symmetry.space_group_name_H-M   'P 1'
#
loop_
_entity.id
_entity.type
_entity.pdbx_description
1 polymer ?
#
loop_
_entity_poly.entity_id
_entity_poly.type
_entity_poly.pdbx_seq_one_letter_code
_entity_poly.pdbx_strand_id
1 'polypeptide(L)'
;MCRQDGWASVFFRFHLKLPVLTAKNELDAPDPSCADRSSSDATNAASYRLVPFGIAYLVLSMTLSIYYIHVLMPSVANDFWWPHFKASGVRTYLGDVVHARVPLAPSTSLDLFTQAIQKDYSTSNTIMDMPLDVAVVEMRANSLDQNLVMFSQYCWVALARTFDLAHTLARLERCRDHFVSNGAYHSMMNDMILQVLLTLPGGHKWVGGKLSHEWFAVVDEVAHWRTKGVQTWKLQLQNVRDVQASESMTIINALGLHQRIQIPNTNTPLVHRGLNAWTTSDTYAGIWNDLLWGQLGNFGLILNSNTSAVAQGLSWDTDEDMGYDVTPILTLVRLAIVQFGSIDVWLVPPPPPLVDLVVAFQDALLAVLQNPINQFSTSAILQVTSLLVTPTPPTWTIDGAMYFGGNPTVSTPYVQESFGFYDVCGTEAPLSILLDKTSVLFAGTAVGMLDNGSAACALCLNPQEVTGCLDVVSLAMSSREQTLERDTRYVTLLEAAVARTIPLNISMVQFTATNVCQFTLTQP
;
A
#
# COMPACT_ATOMS: atom_id res chain seq x y z
N MET A 1 -7.46 29.39 -32.61
CA MET A 1 -6.89 30.69 -32.20
C MET A 1 -5.53 30.42 -31.59
N CYS A 2 -4.46 30.76 -32.29
CA CYS A 2 -3.08 30.65 -31.83
C CYS A 2 -2.81 31.63 -30.68
N ARG A 3 -2.00 31.24 -29.69
CA ARG A 3 -0.88 32.08 -29.21
C ARG A 3 0.10 31.31 -28.33
N GLN A 4 1.33 31.24 -28.82
CA GLN A 4 2.56 31.19 -28.04
C GLN A 4 2.78 32.55 -27.36
N ASP A 5 3.40 32.54 -26.18
CA ASP A 5 4.29 33.55 -25.57
C ASP A 5 4.73 32.92 -24.23
N GLY A 6 5.95 32.95 -23.70
CA GLY A 6 7.23 33.54 -24.03
C GLY A 6 8.10 33.29 -22.78
N TRP A 7 9.24 32.62 -22.91
CA TRP A 7 10.10 32.29 -21.77
C TRP A 7 10.90 33.52 -21.36
N ALA A 8 10.66 34.05 -20.15
CA ALA A 8 11.48 35.06 -19.53
C ALA A 8 12.65 34.39 -18.78
N SER A 9 13.87 34.59 -19.27
CA SER A 9 15.11 34.15 -18.63
C SER A 9 15.44 35.09 -17.45
N VAL A 10 15.35 34.60 -16.22
CA VAL A 10 15.88 35.30 -15.03
C VAL A 10 17.36 34.91 -14.88
N PHE A 11 18.26 35.83 -15.20
CA PHE A 11 19.69 35.69 -14.93
C PHE A 11 19.98 35.99 -13.45
N PHE A 12 20.45 35.00 -12.69
CA PHE A 12 21.04 35.23 -11.38
C PHE A 12 22.51 35.63 -11.53
N ARG A 13 22.81 36.87 -11.13
CA ARG A 13 24.14 37.48 -11.14
C ARG A 13 24.81 37.25 -9.78
N PHE A 14 25.73 36.29 -9.70
CA PHE A 14 26.55 36.12 -8.49
C PHE A 14 27.74 37.10 -8.52
N HIS A 15 27.72 38.07 -7.60
CA HIS A 15 28.85 38.94 -7.31
C HIS A 15 29.85 38.21 -6.38
N LEU A 16 30.92 37.65 -6.93
CA LEU A 16 32.12 37.33 -6.14
C LEU A 16 33.07 38.53 -6.16
N LYS A 17 33.21 39.18 -5.00
CA LYS A 17 34.32 40.11 -4.71
C LYS A 17 35.57 39.28 -4.42
N LEU A 18 36.57 39.35 -5.29
CA LEU A 18 37.94 38.93 -4.99
C LEU A 18 38.78 40.17 -4.64
N PRO A 19 39.68 40.10 -3.63
CA PRO A 19 40.47 41.24 -3.20
C PRO A 19 41.57 41.58 -4.22
N VAL A 20 41.69 42.88 -4.48
CA VAL A 20 42.67 43.52 -5.35
C VAL A 20 44.03 43.55 -4.64
N LEU A 21 45.04 42.88 -5.21
CA LEU A 21 46.45 43.19 -4.95
C LEU A 21 46.92 44.18 -6.02
N THR A 22 47.26 45.38 -5.56
CA THR A 22 47.78 46.48 -6.38
C THR A 22 49.27 46.32 -6.62
N ALA A 23 49.69 46.32 -7.88
CA ALA A 23 51.05 46.69 -8.27
C ALA A 23 50.94 47.66 -9.45
N LYS A 24 51.36 48.91 -9.20
CA LYS A 24 51.38 50.03 -10.14
C LYS A 24 52.35 49.75 -11.30
N ASN A 25 51.89 49.97 -12.53
CA ASN A 25 52.74 50.27 -13.68
C ASN A 25 52.70 51.79 -13.90
N GLU A 26 53.85 52.45 -13.88
CA GLU A 26 54.06 53.75 -14.53
C GLU A 26 55.25 53.59 -15.49
N LEU A 27 55.01 54.02 -16.74
CA LEU A 27 55.93 54.06 -17.88
C LEU A 27 56.44 55.51 -18.09
N ASP A 28 57.44 55.64 -18.98
CA ASP A 28 58.00 56.84 -19.64
C ASP A 28 59.26 57.43 -18.98
N ALA A 29 60.37 57.80 -19.64
CA ALA A 29 60.86 57.77 -21.04
C ALA A 29 62.43 57.98 -21.00
N PRO A 30 63.18 57.91 -22.12
CA PRO A 30 64.65 57.69 -22.14
C PRO A 30 65.51 58.97 -22.32
N ASP A 31 66.83 58.88 -22.01
CA ASP A 31 68.06 59.32 -22.76
C ASP A 31 69.25 59.65 -21.79
N PRO A 32 70.51 59.92 -22.23
CA PRO A 32 71.54 59.05 -22.81
C PRO A 32 72.86 58.94 -21.98
N SER A 33 73.69 57.95 -22.31
CA SER A 33 75.18 57.94 -22.27
C SER A 33 75.94 58.21 -20.95
N CYS A 34 76.65 57.21 -20.41
CA CYS A 34 78.10 56.98 -20.63
C CYS A 34 78.76 56.09 -19.54
N ALA A 35 79.63 55.19 -20.03
CA ALA A 35 80.88 54.72 -19.43
C ALA A 35 80.86 53.61 -18.35
N ASP A 36 81.29 52.43 -18.81
CA ASP A 36 82.28 51.53 -18.20
C ASP A 36 82.30 51.32 -16.68
N ARG A 37 82.07 50.07 -16.26
CA ARG A 37 83.16 49.23 -15.74
C ARG A 37 82.78 47.76 -15.60
N SER A 38 83.82 46.96 -15.76
CA SER A 38 83.90 45.51 -15.85
C SER A 38 83.41 44.70 -14.65
N SER A 39 83.21 43.41 -14.95
CA SER A 39 83.30 42.20 -14.12
C SER A 39 82.16 41.90 -13.16
N SER A 40 81.37 40.87 -13.48
CA SER A 40 81.66 39.50 -13.01
C SER A 40 80.63 38.49 -13.54
N ASP A 41 81.15 37.39 -14.05
CA ASP A 41 80.42 36.18 -14.45
C ASP A 41 79.50 35.60 -13.36
N ALA A 42 78.55 34.77 -13.84
CA ALA A 42 77.72 33.82 -13.11
C ALA A 42 76.43 34.33 -12.45
N THR A 43 75.33 34.38 -13.22
CA THR A 43 73.99 33.87 -12.82
C THR A 43 73.02 34.08 -13.97
N ASN A 44 73.05 33.20 -14.96
CA ASN A 44 72.03 33.21 -16.01
C ASN A 44 71.51 31.79 -16.29
N ALA A 45 72.30 30.74 -16.04
CA ALA A 45 71.90 29.33 -16.24
C ALA A 45 70.83 28.78 -15.27
N ALA A 46 70.51 29.47 -14.17
CA ALA A 46 69.53 28.99 -13.18
C ALA A 46 68.07 29.25 -13.61
N SER A 47 67.81 30.27 -14.42
CA SER A 47 66.46 30.71 -14.80
C SER A 47 65.84 29.83 -15.89
N TYR A 48 66.64 29.33 -16.83
CA TYR A 48 66.15 28.48 -17.94
C TYR A 48 65.82 27.05 -17.51
N ARG A 49 66.39 26.60 -16.38
CA ARG A 49 66.15 25.26 -15.84
C ARG A 49 64.78 25.13 -15.15
N LEU A 50 64.18 26.23 -14.71
CA LEU A 50 62.87 26.25 -14.05
C LEU A 50 61.69 26.30 -15.03
N VAL A 51 61.90 26.80 -16.26
CA VAL A 51 60.90 26.86 -17.32
C VAL A 51 60.26 25.50 -17.64
N PRO A 52 61.02 24.40 -17.85
CA PRO A 52 60.42 23.08 -18.10
C PRO A 52 59.64 22.55 -16.90
N PHE A 53 60.06 22.85 -15.66
CA PHE A 53 59.28 22.49 -14.47
C PHE A 53 57.97 23.29 -14.38
N GLY A 54 57.99 24.57 -14.76
CA GLY A 54 56.78 25.39 -14.86
C GLY A 54 55.80 24.89 -15.93
N ILE A 55 56.31 24.52 -17.12
CA ILE A 55 55.49 23.94 -18.20
C ILE A 55 54.94 22.58 -17.78
N ALA A 56 55.76 21.71 -17.18
CA ALA A 56 55.32 20.40 -16.69
C ALA A 56 54.25 20.53 -15.60
N TYR A 57 54.42 21.50 -14.68
CA TYR A 57 53.40 21.82 -13.67
C TYR A 57 52.09 22.28 -14.31
N LEU A 58 52.15 23.19 -15.29
CA LEU A 58 50.95 23.66 -16.01
C LEU A 58 50.25 22.52 -16.74
N VAL A 59 50.97 21.70 -17.49
CA VAL A 59 50.41 20.55 -18.20
C VAL A 59 49.78 19.58 -17.21
N LEU A 60 50.50 19.18 -16.16
CA LEU A 60 50.00 18.27 -15.14
C LEU A 60 48.75 18.83 -14.44
N SER A 61 48.75 20.11 -14.07
CA SER A 61 47.60 20.76 -13.43
C SER A 61 46.38 20.80 -14.35
N MET A 62 46.58 21.01 -15.65
CA MET A 62 45.51 21.02 -16.64
C MET A 62 44.97 19.60 -16.88
N THR A 63 45.84 18.59 -16.97
CA THR A 63 45.45 17.18 -17.09
C THR A 63 44.68 16.72 -15.85
N LEU A 64 45.15 17.07 -14.65
CA LEU A 64 44.46 16.75 -13.39
C LEU A 64 43.11 17.46 -13.29
N SER A 65 43.00 18.71 -13.77
CA SER A 65 41.73 19.44 -13.80
C SER A 65 40.72 18.81 -14.77
N ILE A 66 41.16 18.40 -15.96
CA ILE A 66 40.33 17.69 -16.94
C ILE A 66 39.89 16.33 -16.36
N TYR A 67 40.81 15.60 -15.74
CA TYR A 67 40.52 14.32 -15.09
C TYR A 67 39.52 14.49 -13.94
N TYR A 68 39.68 15.51 -13.10
CA TYR A 68 38.75 15.83 -12.03
C TYR A 68 37.34 16.11 -12.56
N ILE A 69 37.20 16.89 -13.64
CA ILE A 69 35.91 17.13 -14.28
C ILE A 69 35.31 15.82 -14.81
N HIS A 70 36.12 14.94 -15.41
CA HIS A 70 35.64 13.63 -15.86
C HIS A 70 35.11 12.75 -14.73
N VAL A 71 35.77 12.75 -13.56
CA VAL A 71 35.31 12.01 -12.38
C VAL A 71 34.07 12.65 -11.76
N LEU A 72 33.99 13.98 -11.75
CA LEU A 72 32.90 14.72 -11.13
C LEU A 72 31.62 14.72 -11.99
N MET A 73 31.75 14.78 -13.31
CA MET A 73 30.64 14.95 -14.26
C MET A 73 29.48 13.97 -14.06
N PRO A 74 29.67 12.66 -13.84
CA PRO A 74 28.57 11.73 -13.61
C PRO A 74 27.79 12.04 -12.32
N SER A 75 28.47 12.54 -11.28
CA SER A 75 27.88 12.84 -9.97
C SER A 75 27.03 14.11 -10.03
N VAL A 76 27.53 15.17 -10.66
CA VAL A 76 26.82 16.48 -10.77
C VAL A 76 25.77 16.51 -11.88
N ALA A 77 25.55 15.40 -12.58
CA ALA A 77 24.54 15.31 -13.65
C ALA A 77 23.09 15.33 -13.12
N ASN A 78 22.90 15.27 -11.80
CA ASN A 78 21.60 15.37 -11.14
C ASN A 78 21.75 16.09 -9.79
N ASP A 79 20.64 16.62 -9.30
CA ASP A 79 20.60 17.36 -8.04
C ASP A 79 20.96 16.49 -6.83
N PHE A 80 20.88 15.15 -6.93
CA PHE A 80 21.21 14.22 -5.85
C PHE A 80 22.71 14.03 -5.64
N TRP A 81 23.56 14.53 -6.54
CA TRP A 81 25.01 14.29 -6.53
C TRP A 81 25.37 12.79 -6.57
N TRP A 82 24.49 11.96 -7.17
CA TRP A 82 24.63 10.51 -7.23
C TRP A 82 24.88 10.07 -8.68
N PRO A 83 26.06 9.51 -9.01
CA PRO A 83 26.36 9.01 -10.35
C PRO A 83 25.25 8.13 -10.93
N HIS A 84 24.85 8.44 -12.17
CA HIS A 84 23.90 7.63 -12.94
C HIS A 84 22.51 7.44 -12.29
N PHE A 85 22.09 8.35 -11.42
CA PHE A 85 20.73 8.38 -10.86
C PHE A 85 19.69 8.71 -11.94
N LYS A 86 19.28 7.68 -12.69
CA LYS A 86 18.31 7.77 -13.78
C LYS A 86 16.93 7.28 -13.33
N ALA A 87 15.90 7.87 -13.96
CA ALA A 87 14.50 7.53 -13.71
C ALA A 87 14.13 6.07 -14.05
N SER A 88 14.87 5.41 -14.95
CA SER A 88 14.62 4.02 -15.40
C SER A 88 15.57 3.00 -14.74
N GLY A 89 16.24 3.36 -13.64
CA GLY A 89 17.25 2.51 -12.99
C GLY A 89 17.24 2.68 -11.47
N VAL A 90 18.25 3.36 -10.93
CA VAL A 90 18.45 3.54 -9.48
C VAL A 90 17.21 4.15 -8.80
N ARG A 91 16.53 5.11 -9.45
CA ARG A 91 15.33 5.73 -8.88
C ARG A 91 14.17 4.75 -8.75
N THR A 92 13.93 3.90 -9.75
CA THR A 92 12.88 2.87 -9.71
C THR A 92 13.23 1.81 -8.68
N TYR A 93 14.47 1.30 -8.72
CA TYR A 93 14.97 0.31 -7.76
C TYR A 93 14.85 0.79 -6.30
N LEU A 94 15.25 2.03 -6.00
CA LEU A 94 15.13 2.57 -4.65
C LEU A 94 13.65 2.71 -4.23
N GLY A 95 12.79 3.13 -5.17
CA GLY A 95 11.34 3.11 -4.95
C GLY A 95 10.81 1.70 -4.65
N ASP A 96 11.29 0.69 -5.36
CA ASP A 96 10.90 -0.70 -5.14
C ASP A 96 11.37 -1.25 -3.80
N VAL A 97 12.62 -0.95 -3.38
CA VAL A 97 13.16 -1.36 -2.08
C VAL A 97 12.37 -0.75 -0.95
N VAL A 98 12.12 0.55 -1.02
CA VAL A 98 11.38 1.26 0.02
C VAL A 98 9.94 0.77 0.05
N HIS A 99 9.26 0.67 -1.08
CA HIS A 99 7.87 0.21 -1.14
C HIS A 99 7.69 -1.24 -0.68
N ALA A 100 8.64 -2.14 -1.00
CA ALA A 100 8.57 -3.53 -0.55
C ALA A 100 8.89 -3.69 0.94
N ARG A 101 9.76 -2.86 1.52
CA ARG A 101 10.24 -3.01 2.91
C ARG A 101 9.47 -2.16 3.92
N VAL A 102 8.94 -1.00 3.54
CA VAL A 102 8.22 -0.10 4.47
C VAL A 102 7.00 -0.76 5.11
N PRO A 103 6.14 -1.51 4.37
CA PRO A 103 5.02 -2.22 4.98
C PRO A 103 5.45 -3.36 5.91
N LEU A 104 6.65 -3.91 5.71
CA LEU A 104 7.13 -5.09 6.42
C LEU A 104 7.99 -4.74 7.66
N ALA A 105 8.80 -3.68 7.60
CA ALA A 105 9.75 -3.31 8.65
C ALA A 105 10.03 -1.78 8.66
N PRO A 106 9.13 -0.97 9.23
CA PRO A 106 9.18 0.50 9.11
C PRO A 106 10.31 1.20 9.88
N SER A 107 11.16 0.51 10.65
CA SER A 107 12.10 1.16 11.60
C SER A 107 13.53 0.62 11.62
N THR A 108 13.98 -0.04 10.55
CA THR A 108 15.33 -0.66 10.52
C THR A 108 16.24 0.05 9.52
N SER A 109 17.50 0.29 9.89
CA SER A 109 18.53 0.73 8.94
C SER A 109 18.77 -0.40 7.93
N LEU A 110 18.52 -0.11 6.65
CA LEU A 110 18.63 -1.08 5.56
C LEU A 110 19.89 -0.81 4.74
N ASP A 111 20.75 -1.82 4.59
CA ASP A 111 21.84 -1.76 3.61
C ASP A 111 21.29 -2.07 2.21
N LEU A 112 21.40 -1.09 1.30
CA LEU A 112 20.94 -1.20 -0.09
C LEU A 112 21.73 -2.24 -0.90
N PHE A 113 22.97 -2.55 -0.53
CA PHE A 113 23.82 -3.49 -1.26
C PHE A 113 23.50 -4.95 -0.94
N THR A 114 22.73 -5.21 0.13
CA THR A 114 22.27 -6.54 0.51
C THR A 114 20.83 -6.79 0.04
N GLN A 115 20.32 -6.04 -0.94
CA GLN A 115 18.94 -6.15 -1.42
C GLN A 115 18.90 -6.54 -2.90
N ALA A 116 18.14 -7.58 -3.25
CA ALA A 116 17.68 -7.82 -4.61
C ALA A 116 16.17 -7.97 -4.60
N ILE A 117 15.53 -7.32 -5.58
CA ILE A 117 14.09 -7.30 -5.70
C ILE A 117 13.73 -7.99 -7.00
N GLN A 118 12.94 -9.06 -6.86
CA GLN A 118 12.17 -9.64 -7.96
C GLN A 118 10.76 -9.05 -7.79
N LYS A 119 10.24 -8.29 -8.76
CA LYS A 119 8.93 -7.63 -8.60
C LYS A 119 8.04 -7.76 -9.82
N ASP A 120 6.80 -8.14 -9.53
CA ASP A 120 5.58 -7.89 -10.30
C ASP A 120 4.93 -6.59 -9.81
N TYR A 121 4.47 -5.75 -10.73
CA TYR A 121 4.06 -4.36 -10.51
C TYR A 121 2.55 -4.16 -10.37
N SER A 122 1.81 -5.24 -10.13
CA SER A 122 0.34 -5.24 -10.19
C SER A 122 -0.36 -4.87 -8.87
N THR A 123 0.34 -4.79 -7.73
CA THR A 123 -0.32 -4.64 -6.42
C THR A 123 0.20 -3.48 -5.58
N SER A 124 -0.74 -2.65 -5.10
CA SER A 124 -0.54 -1.55 -4.15
C SER A 124 -1.40 -1.84 -2.92
N ASN A 125 -0.82 -2.43 -1.88
CA ASN A 125 -1.52 -2.64 -0.61
C ASN A 125 -0.72 -2.00 0.54
N THR A 126 -0.96 -0.71 0.80
CA THR A 126 -0.66 -0.11 2.09
C THR A 126 -1.92 -0.15 2.95
N ILE A 127 -1.85 -0.91 4.05
CA ILE A 127 -2.88 -0.93 5.09
C ILE A 127 -2.36 -0.04 6.21
N MET A 128 -3.10 1.00 6.56
CA MET A 128 -2.77 1.84 7.70
C MET A 128 -3.97 1.83 8.66
N ASP A 129 -3.89 1.02 9.71
CA ASP A 129 -4.67 1.30 10.92
C ASP A 129 -4.17 2.65 11.42
N MET A 130 -5.03 3.67 11.35
CA MET A 130 -4.63 5.03 11.66
C MET A 130 -4.69 5.25 13.18
N PRO A 131 -3.63 5.78 13.80
CA PRO A 131 -3.70 6.23 15.19
C PRO A 131 -4.85 7.22 15.39
N LEU A 132 -5.55 7.10 16.52
CA LEU A 132 -6.76 7.89 16.79
C LEU A 132 -6.50 9.41 16.73
N ASP A 133 -5.33 9.84 17.17
CA ASP A 133 -4.89 11.24 17.12
C ASP A 133 -4.73 11.75 15.69
N VAL A 134 -4.15 10.95 14.80
CA VAL A 134 -4.03 11.29 13.37
C VAL A 134 -5.42 11.35 12.75
N ALA A 135 -6.29 10.37 13.05
CA ALA A 135 -7.65 10.35 12.52
C ALA A 135 -8.45 11.61 12.91
N VAL A 136 -8.35 12.07 14.17
CA VAL A 136 -9.03 13.30 14.63
C VAL A 136 -8.51 14.55 13.90
N VAL A 137 -7.21 14.64 13.64
CA VAL A 137 -6.64 15.75 12.86
C VAL A 137 -7.17 15.75 11.44
N GLU A 138 -7.13 14.60 10.76
CA GLU A 138 -7.58 14.47 9.37
C GLU A 138 -9.09 14.74 9.23
N MET A 139 -9.91 14.20 10.14
CA MET A 139 -11.35 14.47 10.19
C MET A 139 -11.68 15.96 10.31
N ARG A 140 -10.90 16.72 11.10
CA ARG A 140 -11.08 18.16 11.25
C ARG A 140 -10.61 18.95 10.03
N ALA A 141 -9.63 18.43 9.31
CA ALA A 141 -9.13 19.04 8.08
C ALA A 141 -10.10 18.84 6.90
N ASN A 142 -10.86 17.75 6.92
CA ASN A 142 -11.84 17.42 5.89
C ASN A 142 -13.14 18.22 6.01
N SER A 143 -13.77 18.47 4.87
CA SER A 143 -15.13 19.00 4.82
C SER A 143 -16.17 17.95 5.26
N LEU A 144 -17.39 18.39 5.60
CA LEU A 144 -18.46 17.48 6.03
C LEU A 144 -18.79 16.44 4.96
N ASP A 145 -18.85 16.84 3.69
CA ASP A 145 -19.11 15.94 2.56
C ASP A 145 -18.02 14.87 2.41
N GLN A 146 -16.76 15.22 2.66
CA GLN A 146 -15.64 14.27 2.65
C GLN A 146 -15.70 13.28 3.82
N ASN A 147 -16.09 13.75 5.01
CA ASN A 147 -16.29 12.88 6.16
C ASN A 147 -17.51 11.96 6.01
N LEU A 148 -18.57 12.42 5.34
CA LEU A 148 -19.77 11.61 5.07
C LEU A 148 -19.47 10.46 4.10
N VAL A 149 -18.48 10.58 3.22
CA VAL A 149 -18.06 9.48 2.32
C VAL A 149 -16.99 8.56 2.94
N MET A 150 -16.75 8.65 4.25
CA MET A 150 -16.01 7.63 4.99
C MET A 150 -16.91 6.42 5.20
N PHE A 151 -16.45 5.25 4.75
CA PHE A 151 -17.21 4.01 4.88
C PHE A 151 -17.03 3.42 6.28
N SER A 152 -17.98 3.73 7.15
CA SER A 152 -18.21 3.01 8.40
C SER A 152 -19.72 2.83 8.57
N GLN A 153 -20.16 1.60 8.86
CA GLN A 153 -21.53 1.32 9.26
C GLN A 153 -21.78 1.88 10.65
N TYR A 154 -22.06 3.18 10.74
CA TYR A 154 -22.18 3.88 12.01
C TYR A 154 -23.15 3.17 12.95
N CYS A 155 -22.71 2.96 14.19
CA CYS A 155 -23.47 2.32 15.25
C CYS A 155 -24.20 3.34 16.15
N TRP A 156 -23.63 4.54 16.30
CA TRP A 156 -24.17 5.57 17.19
C TRP A 156 -23.93 6.97 16.66
N VAL A 157 -24.81 7.90 17.01
CA VAL A 157 -24.65 9.32 16.65
C VAL A 157 -23.78 10.10 17.65
N ALA A 158 -23.61 9.57 18.87
CA ALA A 158 -22.84 10.21 19.94
C ALA A 158 -21.86 9.25 20.59
N LEU A 159 -20.74 9.77 21.12
CA LEU A 159 -19.79 9.00 21.94
C LEU A 159 -20.44 8.41 23.21
N ALA A 160 -21.51 9.07 23.70
CA ALA A 160 -22.30 8.57 24.82
C ALA A 160 -23.24 7.42 24.43
N ARG A 161 -23.32 7.05 23.14
CA ARG A 161 -24.12 5.93 22.62
C ARG A 161 -25.61 6.03 22.98
N THR A 162 -26.14 7.25 22.97
CA THR A 162 -27.53 7.56 23.34
C THR A 162 -28.52 7.37 22.20
N PHE A 163 -28.04 7.50 20.96
CA PHE A 163 -28.84 7.38 19.75
C PHE A 163 -28.25 6.24 18.93
N ASP A 164 -29.00 5.15 18.87
CA ASP A 164 -28.63 3.95 18.13
C ASP A 164 -28.85 4.21 16.64
N LEU A 165 -27.80 4.01 15.85
CA LEU A 165 -27.79 4.12 14.40
C LEU A 165 -27.40 2.74 13.87
N ALA A 166 -28.27 2.07 13.14
CA ALA A 166 -27.99 0.77 12.52
C ALA A 166 -29.14 0.42 11.59
N HIS A 167 -28.86 -0.35 10.53
CA HIS A 167 -29.91 -0.86 9.64
C HIS A 167 -30.81 -1.88 10.34
N THR A 168 -30.28 -2.67 11.28
CA THR A 168 -31.06 -3.70 11.98
C THR A 168 -30.72 -3.83 13.46
N LEU A 169 -31.64 -4.46 14.21
CA LEU A 169 -31.42 -4.84 15.60
C LEU A 169 -30.24 -5.81 15.75
N ALA A 170 -30.11 -6.79 14.87
CA ALA A 170 -28.98 -7.72 14.87
C ALA A 170 -27.64 -6.98 14.63
N ARG A 171 -27.62 -5.97 13.76
CA ARG A 171 -26.43 -5.13 13.56
C ARG A 171 -26.09 -4.31 14.80
N LEU A 172 -27.11 -3.77 15.49
CA LEU A 172 -26.93 -3.03 16.74
C LEU A 172 -26.37 -3.90 17.88
N GLU A 173 -26.77 -5.17 17.96
CA GLU A 173 -26.17 -6.12 18.89
C GLU A 173 -24.68 -6.32 18.59
N ARG A 174 -24.32 -6.59 17.33
CA ARG A 174 -22.91 -6.66 16.90
C ARG A 174 -22.12 -5.39 17.22
N CYS A 175 -22.74 -4.22 17.06
CA CYS A 175 -22.14 -2.94 17.46
C CYS A 175 -21.72 -2.94 18.92
N ARG A 176 -22.63 -3.33 19.81
CA ARG A 176 -22.40 -3.32 21.26
C ARG A 176 -21.32 -4.32 21.67
N ASP A 177 -21.24 -5.46 20.98
CA ASP A 177 -20.31 -6.53 21.31
C ASP A 177 -18.89 -6.27 20.78
N HIS A 178 -18.76 -5.67 19.59
CA HIS A 178 -17.48 -5.61 18.88
C HIS A 178 -16.94 -4.21 18.56
N PHE A 179 -17.79 -3.18 18.47
CA PHE A 179 -17.41 -1.90 17.86
C PHE A 179 -17.41 -0.70 18.81
N VAL A 180 -17.66 -0.93 20.10
CA VAL A 180 -17.66 0.13 21.13
C VAL A 180 -16.33 0.88 21.21
N SER A 181 -15.20 0.22 20.96
CA SER A 181 -13.87 0.82 21.05
C SER A 181 -13.42 1.53 19.78
N ASN A 182 -14.18 1.43 18.69
CA ASN A 182 -13.80 1.99 17.39
C ASN A 182 -14.53 3.31 17.12
N GLY A 183 -13.76 4.41 17.08
CA GLY A 183 -14.26 5.76 16.88
C GLY A 183 -14.98 5.96 15.54
N ALA A 184 -14.61 5.19 14.51
CA ALA A 184 -15.19 5.31 13.17
C ALA A 184 -16.71 5.02 13.15
N TYR A 185 -17.19 4.27 14.14
CA TYR A 185 -18.60 3.86 14.25
C TYR A 185 -19.48 4.92 14.92
N HIS A 186 -18.91 6.10 15.19
CA HIS A 186 -19.61 7.25 15.73
C HIS A 186 -19.82 8.31 14.63
N SER A 187 -21.07 8.66 14.35
CA SER A 187 -21.46 9.52 13.22
C SER A 187 -20.96 10.96 13.33
N MET A 188 -20.65 11.54 12.16
CA MET A 188 -20.42 12.97 11.93
C MET A 188 -21.66 13.54 11.22
N MET A 189 -22.38 14.46 11.88
CA MET A 189 -23.81 14.66 11.66
C MET A 189 -24.23 15.45 10.41
N ASN A 190 -25.48 15.21 9.97
CA ASN A 190 -26.22 15.93 8.92
C ASN A 190 -27.66 16.31 9.39
N ASP A 191 -28.34 17.21 8.68
CA ASP A 191 -29.66 17.80 8.96
C ASP A 191 -30.80 16.78 9.11
N MET A 192 -30.82 15.69 8.35
CA MET A 192 -31.89 14.68 8.45
C MET A 192 -31.83 13.90 9.78
N ILE A 193 -30.62 13.57 10.23
CA ILE A 193 -30.40 12.97 11.55
C ILE A 193 -30.72 13.99 12.64
N LEU A 194 -30.35 15.26 12.44
CA LEU A 194 -30.64 16.35 13.38
C LEU A 194 -32.14 16.53 13.63
N GLN A 195 -32.98 16.50 12.60
CA GLN A 195 -34.44 16.67 12.76
C GLN A 195 -35.06 15.57 13.62
N VAL A 196 -34.69 14.31 13.40
CA VAL A 196 -35.17 13.19 14.22
C VAL A 196 -34.64 13.29 15.64
N LEU A 197 -33.40 13.73 15.84
CA LEU A 197 -32.87 13.93 17.19
C LEU A 197 -33.66 14.95 18.00
N LEU A 198 -34.16 16.01 17.37
CA LEU A 198 -34.99 16.99 18.09
C LEU A 198 -36.23 16.32 18.68
N THR A 199 -36.82 15.30 18.06
CA THR A 199 -38.00 14.63 18.63
C THR A 199 -37.67 13.67 19.77
N LEU A 200 -36.39 13.30 19.96
CA LEU A 200 -35.97 12.31 20.95
C LEU A 200 -35.63 12.91 22.32
N PRO A 201 -35.81 12.14 23.42
CA PRO A 201 -35.42 12.57 24.76
C PRO A 201 -33.94 12.99 24.82
N GLY A 202 -33.69 14.21 25.26
CA GLY A 202 -32.34 14.77 25.36
C GLY A 202 -31.70 15.22 24.04
N GLY A 203 -32.35 15.00 22.89
CA GLY A 203 -31.78 15.36 21.60
C GLY A 203 -31.71 16.86 21.34
N HIS A 204 -32.70 17.66 21.75
CA HIS A 204 -32.61 19.13 21.74
C HIS A 204 -31.35 19.66 22.47
N LYS A 205 -31.04 19.09 23.64
CA LYS A 205 -29.87 19.47 24.43
C LYS A 205 -28.57 19.08 23.73
N TRP A 206 -28.55 17.89 23.13
CA TRP A 206 -27.39 17.39 22.42
C TRP A 206 -27.11 18.16 21.12
N VAL A 207 -28.14 18.41 20.31
CA VAL A 207 -28.08 19.23 19.09
C VAL A 207 -27.66 20.67 19.41
N GLY A 208 -28.30 21.30 20.40
CA GLY A 208 -27.91 22.64 20.85
C GLY A 208 -26.46 22.70 21.34
N GLY A 209 -26.01 21.66 22.06
CA GLY A 209 -24.62 21.53 22.50
C GLY A 209 -23.63 21.36 21.36
N LYS A 210 -24.00 20.68 20.27
CA LYS A 210 -23.17 20.54 19.07
C LYS A 210 -23.08 21.83 18.26
N LEU A 211 -24.19 22.54 18.08
CA LEU A 211 -24.23 23.81 17.35
C LEU A 211 -23.50 24.96 18.07
N SER A 212 -23.38 24.88 19.40
CA SER A 212 -22.67 25.85 20.23
C SER A 212 -21.27 25.38 20.67
N HIS A 213 -20.78 24.27 20.13
CA HIS A 213 -19.54 23.66 20.56
C HIS A 213 -18.31 24.45 20.11
N GLU A 214 -17.49 24.87 21.07
CA GLU A 214 -16.10 25.26 20.79
C GLU A 214 -15.22 24.01 20.73
N TRP A 215 -14.50 23.82 19.62
CA TRP A 215 -13.61 22.68 19.44
C TRP A 215 -12.50 22.66 20.49
N PHE A 216 -12.38 21.54 21.20
CA PHE A 216 -11.23 21.30 22.08
C PHE A 216 -9.91 21.33 21.31
N ALA A 217 -8.78 21.49 22.01
CA ALA A 217 -7.50 21.09 21.45
C ALA A 217 -7.56 19.59 21.07
N VAL A 218 -6.86 19.19 20.01
CA VAL A 218 -6.90 17.80 19.50
C VAL A 218 -6.55 16.79 20.61
N VAL A 219 -5.55 17.09 21.43
CA VAL A 219 -5.12 16.23 22.54
C VAL A 219 -6.24 16.02 23.56
N ASP A 220 -6.97 17.08 23.91
CA ASP A 220 -8.06 17.03 24.88
C ASP A 220 -9.28 16.30 24.30
N GLU A 221 -9.55 16.45 23.00
CA GLU A 221 -10.59 15.68 22.32
C GLU A 221 -10.25 14.19 22.32
N VAL A 222 -9.04 13.81 21.90
CA VAL A 222 -8.60 12.40 21.90
C VAL A 222 -8.66 11.82 23.32
N ALA A 223 -8.23 12.59 24.32
CA ALA A 223 -8.36 12.18 25.72
C ALA A 223 -9.84 11.98 26.10
N HIS A 224 -10.74 12.88 25.70
CA HIS A 224 -12.17 12.74 25.93
C HIS A 224 -12.74 11.47 25.28
N TRP A 225 -12.40 11.19 24.02
CA TRP A 225 -12.83 9.99 23.30
C TRP A 225 -12.37 8.72 24.03
N ARG A 226 -11.12 8.70 24.51
CA ARG A 226 -10.59 7.60 25.34
C ARG A 226 -11.34 7.42 26.66
N THR A 227 -11.77 8.51 27.31
CA THR A 227 -12.63 8.40 28.52
C THR A 227 -13.98 7.75 28.25
N LYS A 228 -14.43 7.76 26.99
CA LYS A 228 -15.68 7.12 26.55
C LYS A 228 -15.49 5.70 26.03
N GLY A 229 -14.26 5.16 26.09
CA GLY A 229 -13.92 3.81 25.69
C GLY A 229 -13.44 3.68 24.25
N VAL A 230 -13.33 4.78 23.50
CA VAL A 230 -12.82 4.78 22.11
C VAL A 230 -11.30 4.73 22.12
N GLN A 231 -10.73 3.72 21.46
CA GLN A 231 -9.29 3.44 21.43
C GLN A 231 -8.71 3.42 20.02
N THR A 232 -9.49 2.96 19.05
CA THR A 232 -9.03 2.74 17.68
C THR A 232 -9.86 3.54 16.69
N TRP A 233 -9.32 3.74 15.50
CA TRP A 233 -10.03 4.28 14.36
C TRP A 233 -9.80 3.35 13.17
N LYS A 234 -10.81 2.56 12.82
CA LYS A 234 -10.73 1.60 11.71
C LYS A 234 -11.98 1.71 10.85
N LEU A 235 -11.79 1.91 9.55
CA LEU A 235 -12.85 2.00 8.55
C LEU A 235 -13.12 0.63 7.91
N GLN A 236 -14.30 0.49 7.30
CA GLN A 236 -14.63 -0.68 6.49
C GLN A 236 -13.94 -0.63 5.14
N LEU A 237 -13.72 -1.81 4.55
CA LEU A 237 -13.24 -1.90 3.19
C LEU A 237 -14.32 -1.39 2.22
N GLN A 238 -13.91 -0.51 1.32
CA GLN A 238 -14.77 0.01 0.25
C GLN A 238 -13.96 0.08 -1.04
N ASN A 239 -14.60 -0.15 -2.19
CA ASN A 239 -13.92 -0.08 -3.49
C ASN A 239 -14.61 0.84 -4.51
N VAL A 240 -15.44 1.79 -4.09
CA VAL A 240 -15.98 2.82 -5.01
C VAL A 240 -14.88 3.80 -5.45
N ARG A 241 -13.82 3.95 -4.66
CA ARG A 241 -12.67 4.81 -4.96
C ARG A 241 -11.35 4.10 -4.74
N ASP A 242 -10.37 4.42 -5.57
CA ASP A 242 -9.00 3.96 -5.37
C ASP A 242 -8.43 4.51 -4.05
N VAL A 243 -7.62 3.69 -3.38
CA VAL A 243 -6.89 4.11 -2.18
C VAL A 243 -5.79 5.08 -2.62
N GLN A 244 -5.83 6.30 -2.08
CA GLN A 244 -4.78 7.30 -2.28
C GLN A 244 -3.68 7.05 -1.24
N ALA A 245 -2.50 6.63 -1.68
CA ALA A 245 -1.36 6.36 -0.80
C ALA A 245 -0.11 7.11 -1.25
N SER A 246 0.06 8.37 -0.89
CA SER A 246 1.25 9.13 -1.31
C SER A 246 2.49 8.76 -0.50
N GLU A 247 3.44 8.02 -1.09
CA GLU A 247 4.71 7.68 -0.45
C GLU A 247 5.86 8.56 -0.97
N SER A 248 6.65 9.11 -0.05
CA SER A 248 7.82 9.91 -0.38
C SER A 248 9.04 9.47 0.43
N MET A 249 10.23 9.51 -0.18
CA MET A 249 11.50 9.25 0.49
C MET A 249 12.41 10.47 0.42
N THR A 250 13.29 10.61 1.41
CA THR A 250 14.31 11.68 1.44
C THR A 250 15.68 11.08 1.24
N ILE A 251 16.39 11.50 0.19
CA ILE A 251 17.79 11.15 -0.06
C ILE A 251 18.66 12.21 0.60
N ILE A 252 19.61 11.78 1.44
CA ILE A 252 20.66 12.62 1.99
C ILE A 252 21.94 12.30 1.24
N ASN A 253 22.47 13.27 0.50
CA ASN A 253 23.68 13.06 -0.29
C ASN A 253 24.96 13.23 0.54
N ALA A 254 26.13 12.97 -0.07
CA ALA A 254 27.43 13.07 0.58
C ALA A 254 27.79 14.49 1.07
N LEU A 255 27.08 15.53 0.59
CA LEU A 255 27.23 16.92 1.04
C LEU A 255 26.28 17.28 2.19
N GLY A 256 25.45 16.34 2.65
CA GLY A 256 24.42 16.57 3.67
C GLY A 256 23.18 17.31 3.17
N LEU A 257 22.99 17.42 1.84
CA LEU A 257 21.79 18.03 1.28
C LEU A 257 20.63 17.03 1.30
N HIS A 258 19.48 17.48 1.78
CA HIS A 258 18.25 16.71 1.86
C HIS A 258 17.39 16.94 0.61
N GLN A 259 17.05 15.88 -0.12
CA GLN A 259 16.20 15.96 -1.29
C GLN A 259 15.05 14.96 -1.22
N ARG A 260 13.83 15.48 -1.28
CA ARG A 260 12.61 14.68 -1.23
C ARG A 260 12.23 14.21 -2.63
N ILE A 261 11.98 12.92 -2.80
CA ILE A 261 11.43 12.34 -4.01
C ILE A 261 10.15 11.58 -3.72
N GLN A 262 9.20 11.72 -4.63
CA GLN A 262 7.96 10.93 -4.62
C GLN A 262 8.26 9.56 -5.22
N ILE A 263 7.78 8.50 -4.56
CA ILE A 263 7.87 7.15 -5.11
C ILE A 263 6.90 7.09 -6.30
N PRO A 264 7.35 6.67 -7.49
CA PRO A 264 6.46 6.50 -8.64
C PRO A 264 5.30 5.55 -8.31
N ASN A 265 4.11 5.79 -8.87
CA ASN A 265 2.91 4.95 -8.76
C ASN A 265 2.17 4.93 -7.40
N THR A 266 2.63 5.68 -6.39
CA THR A 266 1.91 5.82 -5.12
C THR A 266 0.99 7.05 -5.12
N ASN A 267 1.20 7.99 -6.04
CA ASN A 267 0.32 9.15 -6.22
C ASN A 267 -0.93 8.83 -7.06
N THR A 268 -1.72 7.83 -6.66
CA THR A 268 -3.04 7.56 -7.23
C THR A 268 -4.02 8.63 -6.74
N PRO A 269 -4.59 9.46 -7.63
CA PRO A 269 -5.66 10.37 -7.21
C PRO A 269 -6.87 9.57 -6.72
N LEU A 270 -7.67 10.17 -5.84
CA LEU A 270 -8.90 9.57 -5.31
C LEU A 270 -9.97 9.50 -6.42
N VAL A 271 -9.83 8.55 -7.35
CA VAL A 271 -10.68 8.42 -8.54
C VAL A 271 -11.87 7.52 -8.21
N HIS A 272 -13.05 7.97 -8.61
CA HIS A 272 -14.26 7.15 -8.55
C HIS A 272 -14.19 6.05 -9.63
N ARG A 273 -14.25 4.79 -9.22
CA ARG A 273 -14.05 3.61 -10.10
C ARG A 273 -15.24 3.32 -11.02
N GLY A 274 -16.38 3.98 -10.79
CA GLY A 274 -17.63 3.75 -11.52
C GLY A 274 -18.58 2.84 -10.73
N LEU A 275 -19.88 2.96 -10.97
CA LEU A 275 -20.89 2.20 -10.22
C LEU A 275 -20.77 0.68 -10.46
N ASN A 276 -20.39 0.28 -11.66
CA ASN A 276 -20.15 -1.12 -12.01
C ASN A 276 -18.90 -1.73 -11.34
N ALA A 277 -18.04 -0.90 -10.75
CA ALA A 277 -16.84 -1.31 -10.03
C ALA A 277 -17.01 -1.23 -8.51
N TRP A 278 -18.16 -0.75 -8.02
CA TRP A 278 -18.45 -0.60 -6.60
C TRP A 278 -19.09 -1.87 -6.04
N THR A 279 -18.37 -2.98 -6.04
CA THR A 279 -18.89 -4.27 -5.55
C THR A 279 -19.10 -4.30 -4.04
N THR A 280 -18.46 -3.40 -3.27
CA THR A 280 -18.72 -3.28 -1.82
C THR A 280 -20.01 -2.52 -1.49
N SER A 281 -20.80 -2.04 -2.47
CA SER A 281 -22.12 -1.44 -2.19
C SER A 281 -23.06 -2.43 -1.49
N ASP A 282 -22.95 -3.71 -1.89
CA ASP A 282 -23.83 -4.78 -1.43
C ASP A 282 -23.54 -5.15 0.03
N THR A 283 -22.36 -4.79 0.54
CA THR A 283 -22.00 -4.98 1.96
C THR A 283 -22.50 -3.81 2.80
N TYR A 284 -22.20 -2.58 2.36
CA TYR A 284 -22.74 -1.33 2.90
C TYR A 284 -22.54 -0.18 1.91
N ALA A 285 -23.64 0.44 1.50
CA ALA A 285 -23.65 1.52 0.51
C ALA A 285 -23.29 2.91 1.08
N GLY A 286 -23.03 3.03 2.39
CA GLY A 286 -22.57 4.27 3.01
C GLY A 286 -23.67 5.22 3.47
N ILE A 287 -23.37 6.03 4.50
CA ILE A 287 -24.37 6.85 5.20
C ILE A 287 -25.06 7.89 4.31
N TRP A 288 -24.41 8.35 3.24
CA TRP A 288 -25.05 9.30 2.31
C TRP A 288 -26.20 8.64 1.53
N ASN A 289 -26.11 7.34 1.24
CA ASN A 289 -27.21 6.60 0.64
C ASN A 289 -28.31 6.36 1.67
N ASP A 290 -27.96 5.97 2.90
CA ASP A 290 -28.94 5.81 3.97
C ASP A 290 -29.72 7.12 4.18
N LEU A 291 -29.03 8.26 4.16
CA LEU A 291 -29.64 9.59 4.25
C LEU A 291 -30.58 9.87 3.06
N LEU A 292 -30.19 9.49 1.84
CA LEU A 292 -31.04 9.65 0.66
C LEU A 292 -32.29 8.76 0.76
N TRP A 293 -32.12 7.50 1.15
CA TRP A 293 -33.23 6.54 1.30
C TRP A 293 -34.19 6.97 2.41
N GLY A 294 -33.69 7.41 3.56
CA GLY A 294 -34.56 7.94 4.61
C GLY A 294 -35.34 9.17 4.17
N GLN A 295 -34.77 10.03 3.31
CA GLN A 295 -35.47 11.17 2.74
C GLN A 295 -36.56 10.74 1.75
N LEU A 296 -36.24 9.82 0.83
CA LEU A 296 -37.18 9.36 -0.20
C LEU A 296 -38.29 8.48 0.37
N GLY A 297 -37.95 7.59 1.31
CA GLY A 297 -38.85 6.69 2.02
C GLY A 297 -39.55 7.31 3.24
N ASN A 298 -39.23 8.56 3.58
CA ASN A 298 -39.80 9.29 4.71
C ASN A 298 -39.67 8.54 6.06
N PHE A 299 -38.47 8.04 6.35
CA PHE A 299 -38.12 7.37 7.60
C PHE A 299 -36.84 7.93 8.22
N GLY A 300 -36.73 7.80 9.54
CA GLY A 300 -35.53 8.17 10.28
C GLY A 300 -34.48 7.07 10.30
N LEU A 301 -33.19 7.42 10.40
CA LEU A 301 -32.11 6.44 10.54
C LEU A 301 -31.88 5.98 11.98
N ILE A 302 -32.40 6.72 12.95
CA ILE A 302 -32.19 6.43 14.37
C ILE A 302 -33.10 5.27 14.77
N LEU A 303 -32.49 4.14 15.09
CA LEU A 303 -33.20 2.87 15.29
C LEU A 303 -34.15 2.93 16.49
N ASN A 304 -33.78 3.64 17.56
CA ASN A 304 -34.60 3.81 18.76
C ASN A 304 -35.68 4.91 18.63
N SER A 305 -35.95 5.39 17.42
CA SER A 305 -37.10 6.27 17.09
C SER A 305 -38.28 5.46 16.54
N ASN A 306 -39.50 5.95 16.77
CA ASN A 306 -40.72 5.40 16.17
C ASN A 306 -40.85 5.71 14.66
N THR A 307 -40.00 6.61 14.14
CA THR A 307 -39.94 6.94 12.72
C THR A 307 -38.93 6.10 11.95
N SER A 308 -38.22 5.16 12.60
CA SER A 308 -37.16 4.40 11.96
C SER A 308 -37.66 3.45 10.88
N ALA A 309 -36.81 3.09 9.91
CA ALA A 309 -37.14 2.09 8.89
C ALA A 309 -37.69 0.80 9.51
N VAL A 310 -36.99 0.29 10.54
CA VAL A 310 -37.40 -0.93 11.26
C VAL A 310 -38.73 -0.75 12.00
N ALA A 311 -38.98 0.42 12.62
CA ALA A 311 -40.25 0.71 13.29
C ALA A 311 -41.43 0.82 12.30
N GLN A 312 -41.15 1.22 11.05
CA GLN A 312 -42.12 1.24 9.96
C GLN A 312 -42.29 -0.12 9.26
N GLY A 313 -41.54 -1.14 9.67
CA GLY A 313 -41.58 -2.48 9.08
C GLY A 313 -40.81 -2.62 7.77
N LEU A 314 -39.95 -1.64 7.44
CA LEU A 314 -39.08 -1.67 6.27
C LEU A 314 -37.83 -2.50 6.55
N SER A 315 -37.41 -3.25 5.53
CA SER A 315 -36.23 -4.09 5.53
C SER A 315 -35.17 -3.47 4.63
N TRP A 316 -34.04 -3.04 5.19
CA TRP A 316 -32.92 -2.52 4.40
C TRP A 316 -32.46 -3.49 3.31
N ASP A 317 -32.43 -4.79 3.60
CA ASP A 317 -32.03 -5.81 2.64
C ASP A 317 -32.98 -5.88 1.42
N THR A 318 -34.29 -5.95 1.65
CA THR A 318 -35.25 -6.24 0.57
C THR A 318 -35.97 -5.02 0.02
N ASP A 319 -36.22 -3.98 0.83
CA ASP A 319 -36.91 -2.77 0.39
C ASP A 319 -35.95 -1.76 -0.24
N GLU A 320 -34.69 -1.69 0.23
CA GLU A 320 -33.74 -0.64 -0.17
C GLU A 320 -32.55 -1.18 -0.99
N ASP A 321 -31.87 -2.25 -0.54
CA ASP A 321 -30.59 -2.67 -1.11
C ASP A 321 -30.72 -3.69 -2.27
N MET A 322 -31.33 -4.86 -2.03
CA MET A 322 -31.30 -5.99 -2.98
C MET A 322 -32.63 -6.24 -3.70
N GLY A 323 -33.75 -5.78 -3.15
CA GLY A 323 -35.07 -6.11 -3.68
C GLY A 323 -35.62 -7.47 -3.20
N TYR A 324 -36.75 -7.84 -3.79
CA TYR A 324 -37.53 -9.03 -3.42
C TYR A 324 -37.14 -10.30 -4.19
N ASP A 325 -36.09 -10.23 -5.01
CA ASP A 325 -35.64 -11.37 -5.79
C ASP A 325 -35.11 -12.49 -4.88
N VAL A 326 -35.46 -13.72 -5.23
CA VAL A 326 -35.02 -14.93 -4.53
C VAL A 326 -34.18 -15.76 -5.48
N THR A 327 -32.87 -15.61 -5.35
CA THR A 327 -31.88 -16.45 -6.04
C THR A 327 -31.13 -17.31 -5.02
N PRO A 328 -30.53 -18.44 -5.45
CA PRO A 328 -29.75 -19.28 -4.56
C PRO A 328 -28.65 -18.50 -3.82
N ILE A 329 -27.99 -17.58 -4.50
CA ILE A 329 -26.89 -16.82 -3.91
C ILE A 329 -27.34 -15.78 -2.89
N LEU A 330 -28.43 -15.05 -3.16
CA LEU A 330 -29.00 -14.13 -2.17
C LEU A 330 -29.43 -14.89 -0.90
N THR A 331 -30.02 -16.07 -1.08
CA THR A 331 -30.42 -16.94 0.03
C THR A 331 -29.20 -17.44 0.82
N LEU A 332 -28.15 -17.93 0.13
CA LEU A 332 -26.94 -18.44 0.76
C LEU A 332 -26.17 -17.35 1.52
N VAL A 333 -26.03 -16.14 0.97
CA VAL A 333 -25.36 -15.02 1.65
C VAL A 333 -26.10 -14.63 2.91
N ARG A 334 -27.44 -14.48 2.85
CA ARG A 334 -28.29 -14.17 4.01
C ARG A 334 -28.16 -15.22 5.12
N LEU A 335 -28.01 -16.50 4.77
CA LEU A 335 -27.90 -17.61 5.73
C LEU A 335 -26.48 -17.80 6.28
N ALA A 336 -25.45 -17.64 5.45
CA ALA A 336 -24.07 -17.96 5.81
C ALA A 336 -23.30 -16.77 6.37
N ILE A 337 -23.63 -15.55 5.93
CA ILE A 337 -22.95 -14.32 6.34
C ILE A 337 -23.90 -13.48 7.20
N VAL A 338 -24.74 -12.66 6.56
CA VAL A 338 -25.81 -11.84 7.13
C VAL A 338 -26.56 -11.18 5.96
N GLN A 339 -27.63 -10.47 6.25
CA GLN A 339 -28.34 -9.66 5.26
C GLN A 339 -27.44 -8.62 4.57
N PHE A 340 -27.75 -8.35 3.30
CA PHE A 340 -27.07 -7.31 2.52
C PHE A 340 -27.28 -5.91 3.14
N GLY A 341 -26.36 -5.00 2.83
CA GLY A 341 -26.31 -3.66 3.41
C GLY A 341 -25.99 -3.62 4.92
N SER A 342 -25.69 -4.76 5.55
CA SER A 342 -25.26 -4.85 6.95
C SER A 342 -24.08 -5.80 7.16
N ILE A 343 -23.32 -6.08 6.09
CA ILE A 343 -22.16 -6.99 6.11
C ILE A 343 -20.92 -6.20 6.49
N ASP A 344 -20.24 -6.58 7.57
CA ASP A 344 -19.05 -5.90 8.06
C ASP A 344 -17.78 -6.45 7.37
N VAL A 345 -17.21 -5.69 6.43
CA VAL A 345 -15.98 -6.08 5.72
C VAL A 345 -14.80 -5.21 6.13
N TRP A 346 -13.67 -5.87 6.43
CA TRP A 346 -12.46 -5.23 6.90
C TRP A 346 -11.26 -5.78 6.19
N LEU A 347 -10.28 -4.91 5.98
CA LEU A 347 -8.95 -5.36 5.62
C LEU A 347 -8.24 -5.87 6.88
N VAL A 348 -7.76 -7.10 6.84
CA VAL A 348 -7.02 -7.74 7.93
C VAL A 348 -5.54 -7.81 7.53
N PRO A 349 -4.64 -7.12 8.25
CA PRO A 349 -3.22 -7.20 7.95
C PRO A 349 -2.68 -8.60 8.32
N PRO A 350 -1.64 -9.09 7.62
CA PRO A 350 -0.97 -10.33 8.01
C PRO A 350 -0.36 -10.20 9.42
N PRO A 351 -0.33 -11.26 10.24
CA PRO A 351 0.33 -11.23 11.54
C PRO A 351 1.80 -10.78 11.44
N PRO A 352 2.30 -9.93 12.37
CA PRO A 352 3.69 -9.47 12.32
C PRO A 352 4.73 -10.62 12.25
N PRO A 353 4.58 -11.75 12.98
CA PRO A 353 5.53 -12.86 12.84
C PRO A 353 5.51 -13.53 11.47
N LEU A 354 4.38 -13.51 10.75
CA LEU A 354 4.30 -14.02 9.38
C LEU A 354 5.04 -13.06 8.42
N VAL A 355 4.90 -11.76 8.64
CA VAL A 355 5.67 -10.73 7.91
C VAL A 355 7.17 -10.91 8.15
N ASP A 356 7.60 -11.07 9.40
CA ASP A 356 9.00 -11.31 9.76
C ASP A 356 9.55 -12.59 9.12
N LEU A 357 8.73 -13.64 9.05
CA LEU A 357 9.09 -14.91 8.39
C LEU A 357 9.32 -14.72 6.90
N VAL A 358 8.44 -13.99 6.20
CA VAL A 358 8.61 -13.69 4.76
C VAL A 358 9.88 -12.87 4.53
N VAL A 359 10.16 -11.90 5.40
CA VAL A 359 11.40 -11.11 5.34
C VAL A 359 12.63 -12.00 5.52
N ALA A 360 12.63 -12.87 6.54
CA ALA A 360 13.73 -13.80 6.77
C ALA A 360 13.94 -14.77 5.59
N PHE A 361 12.85 -15.26 4.99
CA PHE A 361 12.89 -16.06 3.77
C PHE A 361 13.55 -15.31 2.61
N GLN A 362 13.16 -14.07 2.37
CA GLN A 362 13.71 -13.24 1.30
C GLN A 362 15.21 -12.97 1.52
N ASP A 363 15.60 -12.65 2.76
CA ASP A 363 17.01 -12.44 3.14
C ASP A 363 17.84 -13.72 2.88
N ALA A 364 17.33 -14.88 3.28
CA ALA A 364 17.98 -16.18 3.11
C ALA A 364 18.11 -16.59 1.62
N LEU A 365 17.02 -16.41 0.85
CA LEU A 365 17.02 -16.65 -0.59
C LEU A 365 18.05 -15.78 -1.31
N LEU A 366 18.12 -14.50 -0.94
CA LEU A 366 19.08 -13.59 -1.51
C LEU A 366 20.53 -13.98 -1.20
N ALA A 367 20.81 -14.37 0.04
CA ALA A 367 22.15 -14.84 0.43
C ALA A 367 22.59 -16.05 -0.41
N VAL A 368 21.67 -16.96 -0.75
CA VAL A 368 21.96 -18.08 -1.65
C VAL A 368 22.24 -17.61 -3.07
N LEU A 369 21.41 -16.71 -3.61
CA LEU A 369 21.55 -16.19 -4.97
C LEU A 369 22.85 -15.41 -5.18
N GLN A 370 23.34 -14.72 -4.15
CA GLN A 370 24.58 -13.95 -4.20
C GLN A 370 25.84 -14.82 -4.02
N ASN A 371 25.70 -16.05 -3.52
CA ASN A 371 26.85 -16.90 -3.25
C ASN A 371 27.37 -17.58 -4.54
N PRO A 372 28.60 -17.29 -5.00
CA PRO A 372 29.14 -17.85 -6.24
C PRO A 372 29.27 -19.37 -6.22
N ILE A 373 29.33 -19.99 -5.05
CA ILE A 373 29.47 -21.45 -4.89
C ILE A 373 28.15 -22.16 -5.23
N ASN A 374 27.01 -21.47 -5.12
CA ASN A 374 25.67 -22.05 -5.33
C ASN A 374 25.20 -21.97 -6.80
N GLN A 375 26.09 -21.68 -7.75
CA GLN A 375 25.76 -21.44 -9.17
C GLN A 375 24.80 -22.47 -9.78
N PHE A 376 24.98 -23.76 -9.49
CA PHE A 376 24.10 -24.83 -10.00
C PHE A 376 22.66 -24.68 -9.51
N SER A 377 22.44 -24.40 -8.23
CA SER A 377 21.09 -24.28 -7.66
C SER A 377 20.45 -22.92 -7.92
N THR A 378 21.27 -21.87 -8.09
CA THR A 378 20.77 -20.59 -8.62
C THR A 378 20.25 -20.73 -10.05
N SER A 379 20.83 -21.60 -10.89
CA SER A 379 20.32 -21.81 -12.24
C SER A 379 18.96 -22.50 -12.29
N ALA A 380 18.67 -23.43 -11.36
CA ALA A 380 17.40 -24.15 -11.31
C ALA A 380 16.24 -23.21 -10.94
N ILE A 381 16.39 -22.41 -9.88
CA ILE A 381 15.34 -21.48 -9.45
C ILE A 381 15.11 -20.35 -10.48
N LEU A 382 16.15 -19.94 -11.21
CA LEU A 382 16.03 -18.94 -12.27
C LEU A 382 15.34 -19.47 -13.54
N GLN A 383 15.27 -20.80 -13.72
CA GLN A 383 14.60 -21.45 -14.85
C GLN A 383 13.10 -21.67 -14.62
N VAL A 384 12.63 -21.57 -13.36
CA VAL A 384 11.21 -21.69 -13.03
C VAL A 384 10.44 -20.56 -13.71
N THR A 385 9.52 -20.94 -14.59
CA THR A 385 8.57 -20.02 -15.23
C THR A 385 7.27 -20.04 -14.44
N SER A 386 6.71 -18.87 -14.14
CA SER A 386 5.47 -18.78 -13.38
C SER A 386 4.32 -19.40 -14.17
N LEU A 387 3.45 -20.16 -13.48
CA LEU A 387 2.33 -20.87 -14.09
C LEU A 387 1.04 -20.53 -13.36
N LEU A 388 0.01 -20.11 -14.09
CA LEU A 388 -1.33 -19.96 -13.53
C LEU A 388 -2.05 -21.30 -13.58
N VAL A 389 -2.55 -21.77 -12.44
CA VAL A 389 -3.29 -23.05 -12.32
C VAL A 389 -4.67 -22.81 -11.69
N THR A 390 -5.61 -23.70 -11.96
CA THR A 390 -6.99 -23.62 -11.44
C THR A 390 -7.29 -24.75 -10.44
N PRO A 391 -6.78 -24.67 -9.20
CA PRO A 391 -6.96 -25.73 -8.22
C PRO A 391 -8.42 -25.76 -7.75
N THR A 392 -9.01 -26.95 -7.76
CA THR A 392 -10.37 -27.18 -7.28
C THR A 392 -10.34 -28.25 -6.20
N PRO A 393 -10.65 -27.92 -4.93
CA PRO A 393 -10.76 -28.93 -3.88
C PRO A 393 -11.74 -30.04 -4.30
N PRO A 394 -11.41 -31.33 -4.07
CA PRO A 394 -12.31 -32.44 -4.45
C PRO A 394 -13.68 -32.37 -3.76
N THR A 395 -13.75 -31.76 -2.58
CA THR A 395 -15.01 -31.51 -1.87
C THR A 395 -15.89 -30.48 -2.57
N TRP A 396 -15.33 -29.71 -3.50
CA TRP A 396 -16.02 -28.68 -4.26
C TRP A 396 -16.43 -29.17 -5.64
N THR A 397 -16.01 -30.36 -6.09
CA THR A 397 -16.49 -30.92 -7.37
C THR A 397 -17.84 -31.59 -7.21
N ILE A 398 -18.92 -30.85 -7.48
CA ILE A 398 -20.30 -31.35 -7.41
C ILE A 398 -20.93 -31.36 -8.81
N ASP A 399 -21.48 -32.52 -9.20
CA ASP A 399 -22.10 -32.70 -10.51
C ASP A 399 -23.33 -31.80 -10.70
N GLY A 400 -23.33 -31.04 -11.79
CA GLY A 400 -24.44 -30.13 -12.15
C GLY A 400 -24.60 -28.93 -11.21
N ALA A 401 -23.59 -28.63 -10.41
CA ALA A 401 -23.59 -27.46 -9.54
C ALA A 401 -23.18 -26.19 -10.28
N MET A 402 -23.84 -25.09 -9.92
CA MET A 402 -23.45 -23.73 -10.24
C MET A 402 -22.77 -23.14 -9.01
N TYR A 403 -21.62 -22.49 -9.22
CA TYR A 403 -20.85 -21.85 -8.17
C TYR A 403 -21.05 -20.35 -8.23
N PHE A 404 -20.90 -19.74 -7.05
CA PHE A 404 -20.95 -18.31 -6.82
C PHE A 404 -19.84 -18.00 -5.81
N GLY A 405 -18.99 -17.04 -6.10
CA GLY A 405 -17.83 -16.65 -5.31
C GLY A 405 -17.35 -15.28 -5.79
N GLY A 406 -16.43 -14.65 -5.08
CA GLY A 406 -15.98 -13.29 -5.42
C GLY A 406 -17.13 -12.29 -5.46
N ASN A 407 -17.63 -12.00 -6.67
CA ASN A 407 -18.89 -11.28 -6.88
C ASN A 407 -20.11 -12.23 -6.79
N PRO A 408 -20.93 -12.12 -5.73
CA PRO A 408 -22.06 -13.03 -5.50
C PRO A 408 -23.26 -12.80 -6.44
N THR A 409 -23.12 -12.07 -7.55
CA THR A 409 -24.23 -11.81 -8.46
C THR A 409 -24.24 -12.71 -9.70
N VAL A 410 -23.14 -13.41 -9.98
CA VAL A 410 -22.96 -14.18 -11.22
C VAL A 410 -22.77 -15.67 -10.90
N SER A 411 -23.38 -16.54 -11.70
CA SER A 411 -23.26 -18.00 -11.56
C SER A 411 -22.43 -18.62 -12.67
N THR A 412 -21.53 -19.55 -12.31
CA THR A 412 -20.65 -20.25 -13.27
C THR A 412 -20.63 -21.76 -13.02
N PRO A 413 -20.30 -22.59 -14.02
CA PRO A 413 -20.17 -24.03 -13.86
C PRO A 413 -18.83 -24.47 -13.22
N TYR A 414 -18.00 -23.51 -12.81
CA TYR A 414 -16.68 -23.72 -12.20
C TYR A 414 -16.56 -22.86 -10.94
N VAL A 415 -15.68 -23.27 -10.02
CA VAL A 415 -15.34 -22.51 -8.81
C VAL A 415 -14.77 -21.14 -9.19
N GLN A 416 -15.37 -20.09 -8.65
CA GLN A 416 -14.99 -18.70 -8.96
C GLN A 416 -13.85 -18.22 -8.08
N GLU A 417 -13.12 -17.23 -8.56
CA GLU A 417 -12.09 -16.52 -7.80
C GLU A 417 -12.67 -15.86 -6.54
N SER A 418 -11.82 -15.65 -5.54
CA SER A 418 -12.16 -14.91 -4.33
C SER A 418 -12.38 -13.43 -4.62
N PHE A 419 -13.09 -12.74 -3.71
CA PHE A 419 -13.37 -11.32 -3.85
C PHE A 419 -12.09 -10.50 -3.94
N GLY A 420 -11.92 -9.79 -5.05
CA GLY A 420 -10.87 -8.83 -5.31
C GLY A 420 -11.35 -7.40 -5.11
N PHE A 421 -10.46 -6.55 -4.57
CA PHE A 421 -10.74 -5.11 -4.44
C PHE A 421 -11.11 -4.47 -5.80
N TYR A 422 -10.48 -4.95 -6.88
CA TYR A 422 -10.63 -4.39 -8.21
C TYR A 422 -11.71 -5.09 -9.06
N ASP A 423 -12.49 -5.97 -8.46
CA ASP A 423 -13.56 -6.66 -9.19
C ASP A 423 -14.63 -5.67 -9.66
N VAL A 424 -15.34 -6.09 -10.70
CA VAL A 424 -16.45 -5.36 -11.31
C VAL A 424 -17.63 -6.31 -11.49
N CYS A 425 -18.85 -5.78 -11.58
CA CYS A 425 -20.03 -6.56 -11.93
C CYS A 425 -19.95 -6.98 -13.40
N GLY A 426 -19.29 -8.10 -13.67
CA GLY A 426 -18.91 -8.53 -15.00
C GLY A 426 -18.68 -10.03 -15.11
N THR A 427 -17.66 -10.42 -15.85
CA THR A 427 -17.31 -11.83 -16.06
C THR A 427 -16.45 -12.35 -14.92
N GLU A 428 -16.92 -13.39 -14.26
CA GLU A 428 -16.16 -14.07 -13.22
C GLU A 428 -15.04 -14.91 -13.82
N ALA A 429 -13.90 -14.96 -13.12
CA ALA A 429 -12.77 -15.82 -13.45
C ALA A 429 -12.81 -17.10 -12.59
N PRO A 430 -12.25 -18.21 -13.09
CA PRO A 430 -12.02 -19.39 -12.25
C PRO A 430 -11.06 -19.08 -11.12
N LEU A 431 -11.23 -19.73 -9.97
CA LEU A 431 -10.26 -19.72 -8.87
C LEU A 431 -8.88 -20.10 -9.40
N SER A 432 -7.94 -19.16 -9.33
CA SER A 432 -6.64 -19.28 -9.97
C SER A 432 -5.52 -18.95 -9.00
N ILE A 433 -4.48 -19.79 -8.97
CA ILE A 433 -3.28 -19.56 -8.19
C ILE A 433 -2.10 -19.40 -9.14
N LEU A 434 -1.39 -18.27 -9.02
CA LEU A 434 -0.13 -18.07 -9.73
C LEU A 434 1.01 -18.76 -8.97
N LEU A 435 1.52 -19.84 -9.53
CA LEU A 435 2.70 -20.54 -9.04
C LEU A 435 3.96 -19.78 -9.49
N ASP A 436 4.44 -18.88 -8.63
CA ASP A 436 5.74 -18.24 -8.79
C ASP A 436 6.84 -19.01 -8.05
N LYS A 437 8.07 -18.97 -8.57
CA LYS A 437 9.25 -19.63 -7.99
C LYS A 437 9.48 -19.29 -6.51
N THR A 438 9.23 -18.04 -6.11
CA THR A 438 9.44 -17.59 -4.73
C THR A 438 8.28 -18.03 -3.83
N SER A 439 7.05 -17.86 -4.29
CA SER A 439 5.83 -18.26 -3.57
C SER A 439 5.79 -19.76 -3.33
N VAL A 440 6.12 -20.57 -4.34
CA VAL A 440 6.14 -22.03 -4.25
C VAL A 440 7.23 -22.51 -3.29
N LEU A 441 8.45 -21.96 -3.38
CA LEU A 441 9.54 -22.31 -2.48
C LEU A 441 9.22 -21.92 -1.03
N PHE A 442 8.65 -20.74 -0.82
CA PHE A 442 8.22 -20.27 0.50
C PHE A 442 7.14 -21.20 1.09
N ALA A 443 6.05 -21.42 0.35
CA ALA A 443 4.92 -22.23 0.80
C ALA A 443 5.32 -23.69 1.04
N GLY A 444 6.05 -24.30 0.10
CA GLY A 444 6.52 -25.67 0.21
C GLY A 444 7.46 -25.87 1.41
N THR A 445 8.28 -24.87 1.74
CA THR A 445 9.14 -24.95 2.93
C THR A 445 8.38 -24.71 4.21
N ALA A 446 7.51 -23.70 4.26
CA ALA A 446 6.73 -23.36 5.45
C ALA A 446 5.76 -24.48 5.87
N VAL A 447 5.15 -25.17 4.91
CA VAL A 447 4.25 -26.31 5.15
C VAL A 447 5.03 -27.62 5.37
N GLY A 448 6.34 -27.63 5.15
CA GLY A 448 7.15 -28.83 5.29
C GLY A 448 6.82 -29.90 4.24
N MET A 449 6.49 -29.49 3.02
CA MET A 449 6.06 -30.38 1.93
C MET A 449 7.11 -31.46 1.63
N LEU A 450 6.72 -32.73 1.63
CA LEU A 450 7.64 -33.88 1.46
C LEU A 450 7.48 -34.62 0.11
N ASP A 451 6.36 -34.39 -0.59
CA ASP A 451 5.90 -35.19 -1.73
C ASP A 451 6.11 -34.51 -3.08
N ASN A 452 7.04 -33.54 -3.17
CA ASN A 452 7.24 -32.68 -4.34
C ASN A 452 5.95 -32.02 -4.85
N GLY A 453 4.96 -31.81 -3.97
CA GLY A 453 3.69 -31.15 -4.30
C GLY A 453 2.67 -32.03 -5.00
N SER A 454 2.84 -33.35 -5.02
CA SER A 454 1.89 -34.27 -5.69
C SER A 454 0.44 -34.08 -5.22
N ALA A 455 0.22 -33.95 -3.91
CA ALA A 455 -1.11 -33.73 -3.34
C ALA A 455 -1.68 -32.36 -3.69
N ALA A 456 -0.84 -31.32 -3.73
CA ALA A 456 -1.25 -29.97 -4.09
C ALA A 456 -1.59 -29.87 -5.59
N CYS A 457 -0.76 -30.44 -6.45
CA CYS A 457 -0.98 -30.44 -7.90
C CYS A 457 -2.16 -31.32 -8.32
N ALA A 458 -2.50 -32.35 -7.53
CA ALA A 458 -3.69 -33.17 -7.74
C ALA A 458 -5.02 -32.41 -7.57
N LEU A 459 -4.99 -31.19 -7.02
CA LEU A 459 -6.15 -30.30 -6.98
C LEU A 459 -6.50 -29.72 -8.36
N CYS A 460 -5.58 -29.73 -9.32
CA CYS A 460 -5.85 -29.27 -10.68
C CYS A 460 -6.63 -30.35 -11.44
N LEU A 461 -7.73 -29.97 -12.09
CA LEU A 461 -8.56 -30.92 -12.85
C LEU A 461 -7.98 -31.23 -14.24
N ASN A 462 -7.28 -30.27 -14.84
CA ASN A 462 -6.68 -30.38 -16.17
C ASN A 462 -5.34 -31.14 -16.10
N PRO A 463 -5.17 -32.28 -16.82
CA PRO A 463 -3.91 -33.03 -16.82
C PRO A 463 -2.67 -32.22 -17.24
N GLN A 464 -2.83 -31.21 -18.10
CA GLN A 464 -1.74 -30.32 -18.49
C GLN A 464 -1.31 -29.41 -17.34
N GLU A 465 -2.27 -28.88 -16.58
CA GLU A 465 -2.00 -28.07 -15.38
C GLU A 465 -1.36 -28.91 -14.28
N VAL A 466 -1.82 -30.16 -14.09
CA VAL A 466 -1.19 -31.09 -13.13
C VAL A 466 0.29 -31.30 -13.47
N THR A 467 0.60 -31.56 -14.75
CA THR A 467 1.98 -31.77 -15.20
C THR A 467 2.82 -30.50 -15.01
N GLY A 468 2.32 -29.34 -15.46
CA GLY A 468 3.03 -28.07 -15.30
C GLY A 468 3.22 -27.67 -13.84
N CYS A 469 2.24 -27.94 -12.97
CA CYS A 469 2.34 -27.72 -11.53
C CYS A 469 3.47 -28.56 -10.92
N LEU A 470 3.52 -29.85 -11.25
CA LEU A 470 4.58 -30.75 -10.78
C LEU A 470 5.97 -30.29 -11.24
N ASP A 471 6.10 -29.84 -12.48
CA ASP A 471 7.35 -29.30 -13.01
C ASP A 471 7.81 -28.05 -12.24
N VAL A 472 6.89 -27.10 -12.03
CA VAL A 472 7.19 -25.86 -11.28
C VAL A 472 7.55 -26.16 -9.82
N VAL A 473 6.77 -27.01 -9.14
CA VAL A 473 7.00 -27.34 -7.73
C VAL A 473 8.29 -28.13 -7.54
N SER A 474 8.53 -29.16 -8.35
CA SER A 474 9.76 -29.96 -8.25
C SER A 474 11.02 -29.13 -8.51
N LEU A 475 10.99 -28.24 -9.51
CA LEU A 475 12.12 -27.39 -9.84
C LEU A 475 12.37 -26.33 -8.75
N ALA A 476 11.32 -25.67 -8.26
CA ALA A 476 11.45 -24.69 -7.17
C ALA A 476 11.99 -25.35 -5.89
N MET A 477 11.43 -26.50 -5.51
CA MET A 477 11.78 -27.22 -4.28
C MET A 477 13.19 -27.85 -4.32
N SER A 478 13.78 -28.06 -5.50
CA SER A 478 15.17 -28.52 -5.63
C SER A 478 16.20 -27.60 -4.95
N SER A 479 15.83 -26.34 -4.70
CA SER A 479 16.68 -25.34 -4.04
C SER A 479 16.43 -25.21 -2.51
N ARG A 480 15.50 -25.98 -1.94
CA ARG A 480 15.05 -25.86 -0.54
C ARG A 480 16.17 -26.04 0.49
N GLU A 481 16.90 -27.16 0.43
CA GLU A 481 17.92 -27.52 1.43
C GLU A 481 19.03 -26.47 1.54
N GLN A 482 19.37 -25.84 0.41
CA GLN A 482 20.42 -24.82 0.37
C GLN A 482 19.93 -23.46 0.86
N THR A 483 18.63 -23.21 0.79
CA THR A 483 18.06 -21.89 1.06
C THR A 483 17.66 -21.69 2.51
N LEU A 484 17.07 -22.69 3.18
CA LEU A 484 16.30 -22.41 4.41
C LEU A 484 16.63 -23.31 5.60
N GLU A 485 17.02 -24.57 5.39
CA GLU A 485 17.23 -25.52 6.51
C GLU A 485 18.42 -25.16 7.40
N ARG A 486 19.33 -24.31 6.94
CA ARG A 486 20.48 -23.84 7.72
C ARG A 486 20.23 -22.52 8.45
N ASP A 487 19.12 -21.84 8.16
CA ASP A 487 18.84 -20.54 8.78
C ASP A 487 18.01 -20.71 10.06
N THR A 488 18.71 -20.66 11.20
CA THR A 488 18.08 -20.71 12.54
C THR A 488 17.06 -19.59 12.79
N ARG A 489 17.21 -18.43 12.12
CA ARG A 489 16.26 -17.31 12.22
C ARG A 489 14.95 -17.68 11.55
N TYR A 490 15.01 -18.29 10.36
CA TYR A 490 13.82 -18.74 9.63
C TYR A 490 13.04 -19.79 10.42
N VAL A 491 13.70 -20.81 10.95
CA VAL A 491 13.05 -21.88 11.73
C VAL A 491 12.33 -21.32 12.96
N THR A 492 12.98 -20.42 13.70
CA THR A 492 12.37 -19.80 14.90
C THR A 492 11.15 -18.94 14.54
N LEU A 493 11.23 -18.18 13.45
CA LEU A 493 10.12 -17.35 12.98
C LEU A 493 8.97 -18.18 12.41
N LEU A 494 9.25 -19.36 11.85
CA LEU A 494 8.22 -20.26 11.32
C LEU A 494 7.29 -20.73 12.44
N GLU A 495 7.84 -21.17 13.57
CA GLU A 495 7.06 -21.58 14.74
C GLU A 495 6.17 -20.42 15.26
N ALA A 496 6.74 -19.22 15.37
CA ALA A 496 6.02 -18.03 15.80
C ALA A 496 4.91 -17.61 14.83
N ALA A 497 5.17 -17.69 13.52
CA ALA A 497 4.19 -17.41 12.47
C ALA A 497 3.03 -18.42 12.51
N VAL A 498 3.33 -19.71 12.59
CA VAL A 498 2.32 -20.77 12.69
C VAL A 498 1.44 -20.58 13.94
N ALA A 499 2.05 -20.31 15.10
CA ALA A 499 1.33 -20.10 16.35
C ALA A 499 0.40 -18.87 16.32
N ARG A 500 0.70 -17.85 15.51
CA ARG A 500 -0.15 -16.65 15.37
C ARG A 500 -1.16 -16.73 14.23
N THR A 501 -0.88 -17.50 13.18
CA THR A 501 -1.75 -17.60 12.01
C THR A 501 -2.87 -18.63 12.20
N ILE A 502 -2.58 -19.79 12.81
CA ILE A 502 -3.60 -20.83 13.04
C ILE A 502 -4.85 -20.31 13.78
N PRO A 503 -4.73 -19.52 14.86
CA PRO A 503 -5.89 -19.01 15.60
C PRO A 503 -6.77 -18.03 14.80
N LEU A 504 -6.29 -17.50 13.67
CA LEU A 504 -7.11 -16.65 12.80
C LEU A 504 -8.21 -17.44 12.09
N ASN A 505 -8.11 -18.77 12.02
CA ASN A 505 -9.10 -19.66 11.39
C ASN A 505 -9.51 -19.16 9.99
N ILE A 506 -8.50 -18.84 9.17
CA ILE A 506 -8.69 -18.35 7.80
C ILE A 506 -9.29 -19.50 6.98
N SER A 507 -10.27 -19.19 6.13
CA SER A 507 -10.85 -20.16 5.21
C SER A 507 -11.35 -19.47 3.96
N MET A 508 -11.21 -20.13 2.82
CA MET A 508 -11.92 -19.79 1.59
C MET A 508 -13.37 -20.28 1.68
N VAL A 509 -14.29 -19.47 1.16
CA VAL A 509 -15.73 -19.77 1.15
C VAL A 509 -16.21 -19.72 -0.29
N GLN A 510 -16.93 -20.75 -0.73
CA GLN A 510 -17.60 -20.79 -2.02
C GLN A 510 -19.07 -21.14 -1.83
N PHE A 511 -19.96 -20.38 -2.48
CA PHE A 511 -21.37 -20.71 -2.51
C PHE A 511 -21.69 -21.57 -3.72
N THR A 512 -22.61 -22.52 -3.58
CA THR A 512 -22.94 -23.43 -4.67
C THR A 512 -24.40 -23.85 -4.61
N ALA A 513 -25.00 -24.08 -5.77
CA ALA A 513 -26.36 -24.55 -5.89
C ALA A 513 -26.50 -25.55 -7.04
N THR A 514 -27.26 -26.61 -6.81
CA THR A 514 -27.80 -27.49 -7.84
C THR A 514 -29.29 -27.19 -8.03
N ASN A 515 -29.95 -27.91 -8.94
CA ASN A 515 -31.40 -27.80 -9.11
C ASN A 515 -32.21 -28.20 -7.87
N VAL A 516 -31.59 -28.84 -6.87
CA VAL A 516 -32.28 -29.44 -5.71
C VAL A 516 -31.75 -28.90 -4.39
N CYS A 517 -30.46 -28.59 -4.30
CA CYS A 517 -29.81 -28.25 -3.04
C CYS A 517 -28.90 -27.03 -3.17
N GLN A 518 -28.72 -26.31 -2.06
CA GLN A 518 -27.85 -25.16 -1.93
C GLN A 518 -26.86 -25.44 -0.81
N PHE A 519 -25.58 -25.14 -1.02
CA PHE A 519 -24.52 -25.44 -0.08
C PHE A 519 -23.56 -24.25 0.07
N THR A 520 -22.97 -24.14 1.25
CA THR A 520 -21.79 -23.31 1.50
C THR A 520 -20.60 -24.23 1.67
N LEU A 521 -19.62 -24.11 0.79
CA LEU A 521 -18.39 -24.86 0.82
C LEU A 521 -17.33 -24.03 1.52
N THR A 522 -16.51 -24.68 2.33
CA THR A 522 -15.39 -24.04 3.04
C THR A 522 -14.13 -24.86 2.85
N GLN A 523 -12.99 -24.17 2.74
CA GLN A 523 -11.66 -24.78 2.69
C GLN A 523 -10.73 -23.96 3.60
N PRO A 524 -10.16 -24.54 4.67
CA PRO A 524 -9.22 -23.85 5.54
C PRO A 524 -7.90 -23.48 4.85
#